data_AF-A0A3D4Q1E4-F1
#
_entry.id   AF-A0A3D4Q1E4-F1
#
_cell.length_a   1.000
_cell.length_b   1.000
_cell.length_c   1.000
_cell.angle_alpha   90.00
_cell.angle_beta   90.00
_cell.angle_gamma   90.00
#
_symmetry.space_group_name_H-M   'P 1'
#
loop_
_entity.id
_entity.type
_entity.pdbx_description
1 polymer ?
#
loop_
_entity_poly.entity_id
_entity_poly.type
_entity_poly.pdbx_seq_one_letter_code
_entity_poly.pdbx_strand_id
1 'polypeptide(L)'
;MMPDNKHEPAAVPSCAATDSVRTNESWLRLCDDFVSLEGRCALLCELLTCISRRETPLEPAGKHGIDMFVGQLNEHMAAFKQQLYKMRSD
;
A
#
# COMPACT_ATOMS: atom_id res chain seq x y z
N MET A 1 -39.20 -53.94 -8.07
CA MET A 1 -38.34 -52.85 -8.58
C MET A 1 -38.49 -51.68 -7.64
N MET A 2 -37.48 -51.42 -6.81
CA MET A 2 -37.39 -50.20 -6.00
C MET A 2 -36.46 -49.23 -6.75
N PRO A 3 -36.79 -47.94 -6.88
CA PRO A 3 -35.87 -46.98 -7.49
C PRO A 3 -34.80 -46.56 -6.47
N ASP A 4 -33.55 -46.79 -6.87
CA ASP A 4 -32.35 -46.32 -6.19
C ASP A 4 -32.27 -44.80 -6.12
N ASN A 5 -31.77 -44.38 -4.96
CA ASN A 5 -31.48 -43.03 -4.52
C ASN A 5 -30.46 -42.34 -5.45
N LYS A 6 -30.78 -41.17 -6.00
CA LYS A 6 -29.77 -40.22 -6.51
C LYS A 6 -29.97 -38.87 -5.81
N HIS A 7 -29.32 -38.72 -4.67
CA HIS A 7 -29.01 -37.41 -4.11
C HIS A 7 -27.97 -36.74 -5.00
N GLU A 8 -28.38 -35.73 -5.75
CA GLU A 8 -27.47 -34.74 -6.33
C GLU A 8 -26.74 -34.01 -5.20
N PRO A 9 -25.40 -33.97 -5.17
CA PRO A 9 -24.72 -32.99 -4.33
C PRO A 9 -24.86 -31.63 -5.02
N ALA A 10 -25.69 -30.76 -4.45
CA ALA A 10 -25.74 -29.36 -4.80
C ALA A 10 -24.34 -28.75 -4.63
N ALA A 11 -23.64 -28.54 -5.75
CA ALA A 11 -22.37 -27.83 -5.78
C ALA A 11 -22.64 -26.34 -5.54
N VAL A 12 -22.53 -25.99 -4.26
CA VAL A 12 -22.24 -24.70 -3.63
C VAL A 12 -21.92 -23.54 -4.59
N PRO A 13 -22.64 -22.40 -4.55
CA PRO A 13 -22.22 -21.19 -5.23
C PRO A 13 -21.10 -20.52 -4.41
N SER A 14 -19.84 -20.81 -4.72
CA SER A 14 -18.69 -20.21 -4.02
C SER A 14 -17.73 -19.50 -4.98
N CYS A 15 -18.25 -18.55 -5.76
CA CYS A 15 -17.39 -17.54 -6.41
C CYS A 15 -17.30 -16.25 -5.57
N ALA A 16 -18.32 -15.94 -4.76
CA ALA A 16 -18.35 -14.72 -3.95
C ALA A 16 -17.38 -14.73 -2.75
N ALA A 17 -17.12 -15.90 -2.17
CA ALA A 17 -16.23 -16.01 -1.01
C ALA A 17 -14.77 -15.71 -1.37
N THR A 18 -14.30 -16.19 -2.52
CA THR A 18 -12.95 -15.96 -3.04
C THR A 18 -12.67 -14.49 -3.40
N ASP A 19 -13.66 -13.79 -3.95
CA ASP A 19 -13.52 -12.36 -4.29
C ASP A 19 -13.48 -11.48 -3.03
N SER A 20 -14.25 -11.83 -1.98
CA SER A 20 -14.26 -11.12 -0.69
C SER A 20 -12.95 -11.27 0.11
N VAL A 21 -12.28 -12.43 0.01
CA VAL A 21 -11.00 -12.67 0.69
C VAL A 21 -9.86 -11.92 -0.03
N ARG A 22 -9.85 -11.90 -1.36
CA ARG A 22 -8.83 -11.21 -2.16
C ARG A 22 -8.91 -9.69 -2.05
N THR A 23 -10.12 -9.13 -1.91
CA THR A 23 -10.33 -7.69 -1.64
C THR A 23 -9.84 -7.31 -0.25
N ASN A 24 -10.08 -8.15 0.77
CA ASN A 24 -9.56 -7.92 2.12
C ASN A 24 -8.03 -7.93 2.18
N GLU A 25 -7.36 -8.89 1.54
CA GLU A 25 -5.88 -8.91 1.52
C GLU A 25 -5.27 -7.71 0.79
N SER A 26 -5.90 -7.28 -0.31
CA SER A 26 -5.44 -6.11 -1.08
C SER A 26 -5.59 -4.82 -0.27
N TRP A 27 -6.68 -4.69 0.50
CA TRP A 27 -6.89 -3.55 1.39
C TRP A 27 -5.88 -3.52 2.53
N LEU A 28 -5.61 -4.66 3.17
CA LEU A 28 -4.61 -4.75 4.24
C LEU A 28 -3.22 -4.32 3.76
N ARG A 29 -2.79 -4.80 2.60
CA ARG A 29 -1.51 -4.37 1.99
C ARG A 29 -1.48 -2.88 1.72
N LEU A 30 -2.59 -2.30 1.27
CA LEU A 30 -2.70 -0.86 1.05
C LEU A 30 -2.59 -0.08 2.37
N CYS A 31 -3.17 -0.58 3.47
CA CYS A 31 -2.98 0.01 4.79
C CYS A 31 -1.51 -0.06 5.24
N ASP A 32 -0.82 -1.18 5.02
CA ASP A 32 0.60 -1.32 5.34
C ASP A 32 1.46 -0.34 4.52
N ASP A 33 1.17 -0.21 3.22
CA ASP A 33 1.84 0.74 2.33
C ASP A 33 1.60 2.20 2.78
N PHE A 34 0.40 2.51 3.27
CA PHE A 34 0.08 3.83 3.82
C PHE A 34 0.90 4.13 5.07
N VAL A 35 0.97 3.21 6.03
CA VAL A 35 1.78 3.37 7.26
C VAL A 35 3.26 3.52 6.91
N SER A 36 3.75 2.77 5.93
CA SER A 36 5.13 2.91 5.43
C SER A 36 5.37 4.31 4.84
N LEU A 37 4.45 4.81 4.02
CA LEU A 37 4.55 6.13 3.40
C LEU A 37 4.51 7.24 4.46
N GLU A 38 3.62 7.14 5.44
CA GLU A 38 3.54 8.06 6.58
C GLU A 38 4.85 8.11 7.36
N GLY A 39 5.43 6.95 7.69
CA GLY A 39 6.72 6.88 8.39
C GLY A 39 7.86 7.55 7.61
N ARG A 40 7.89 7.40 6.28
CA ARG A 40 8.88 8.08 5.42
C ARG A 40 8.68 9.59 5.38
N CYS A 41 7.44 10.06 5.36
CA CYS A 41 7.12 11.49 5.46
C CYS A 41 7.56 12.07 6.82
N ALA A 42 7.29 11.35 7.91
CA ALA A 42 7.71 11.76 9.24
C ALA A 42 9.25 11.87 9.33
N LEU A 43 9.97 10.88 8.79
CA LEU A 43 11.43 10.92 8.71
C LEU A 43 11.94 12.14 7.92
N LEU A 44 11.31 12.48 6.78
CA LEU A 44 11.68 13.67 6.02
C LEU A 44 11.48 14.94 6.86
N CYS A 45 10.36 15.07 7.56
CA CYS A 45 10.07 16.20 8.42
C CYS A 45 11.11 16.34 9.55
N GLU A 46 11.50 15.23 10.17
CA GLU A 46 12.56 15.22 11.19
C GLU A 46 13.90 15.65 10.61
N LEU A 47 14.29 15.11 9.45
CA LEU A 47 15.54 15.50 8.76
C LEU A 47 15.56 17.00 8.46
N LEU A 48 14.50 17.54 7.88
CA LEU A 48 14.38 18.97 7.58
C LEU A 48 14.40 19.83 8.86
N THR A 49 13.78 19.34 9.94
CA THR A 49 13.83 20.01 11.25
C THR A 49 15.26 20.04 11.80
N CYS A 50 15.99 18.93 11.71
CA CYS A 50 17.39 18.86 12.12
C CYS A 50 18.26 19.81 11.28
N ILE A 51 18.07 19.84 9.96
CA ILE A 51 18.84 20.69 9.05
C ILE A 51 18.56 22.17 9.28
N SER A 52 17.31 22.56 9.48
CA SER A 52 16.93 23.96 9.72
C SER A 52 17.51 24.53 11.03
N ARG A 53 17.87 23.66 11.99
CA ARG A 53 18.53 24.03 13.23
C ARG A 53 20.05 24.04 13.14
N ARG A 54 20.65 23.58 12.03
CA ARG A 54 22.10 23.60 11.87
C ARG A 54 22.58 25.01 11.58
N GLU A 55 23.67 25.38 12.23
CA GLU A 55 24.39 26.63 11.95
C GLU A 55 25.26 26.52 10.69
N THR A 56 25.61 25.30 10.29
CA THR A 56 26.45 25.02 9.12
C THR A 56 25.62 24.48 7.95
N PRO A 57 25.94 24.89 6.72
CA PRO A 57 25.25 24.39 5.54
C PRO A 57 25.44 22.88 5.40
N LEU A 58 24.45 22.24 4.80
CA LEU A 58 24.51 20.81 4.49
C LEU A 58 25.54 20.57 3.38
N GLU A 59 26.40 19.57 3.57
CA GLU A 59 27.36 19.19 2.55
C GLU A 59 26.66 18.66 1.28
N PRO A 60 27.29 18.77 0.09
CA PRO A 60 26.68 18.38 -1.18
C PRO A 60 26.14 16.94 -1.20
N ALA A 61 26.85 16.00 -0.58
CA ALA A 61 26.41 14.61 -0.48
C ALA A 61 25.12 14.45 0.35
N GLY A 62 25.02 15.19 1.46
CA GLY A 62 23.81 15.21 2.29
C GLY A 62 22.63 15.79 1.54
N LYS A 63 22.84 16.90 0.81
CA LYS A 63 21.80 17.50 -0.02
C LYS A 63 21.31 16.53 -1.10
N HIS A 64 22.23 15.89 -1.81
CA HIS A 64 21.90 14.92 -2.83
C HIS A 64 21.09 13.74 -2.27
N GLY A 65 21.46 13.23 -1.09
CA GLY A 65 20.72 12.16 -0.42
C GLY A 65 19.27 12.56 -0.09
N ILE A 66 19.05 13.79 0.36
CA ILE A 66 17.69 14.30 0.62
C ILE A 66 16.90 14.46 -0.67
N ASP A 67 17.51 15.03 -1.72
CA ASP A 67 16.87 15.19 -3.02
C ASP A 67 16.42 13.83 -3.59
N MET A 68 17.28 12.81 -3.49
CA MET A 68 16.94 11.43 -3.87
C MET A 68 15.79 10.88 -3.03
N PHE A 69 15.84 11.05 -1.71
CA PHE A 69 14.80 10.57 -0.80
C PHE A 69 13.43 11.22 -1.10
N VAL A 70 13.42 12.53 -1.36
CA VAL A 70 12.21 13.26 -1.78
C VAL A 70 11.69 12.72 -3.11
N GLY A 71 12.57 12.41 -4.07
CA GLY A 71 12.20 11.75 -5.32
C GLY A 71 11.48 10.42 -5.09
N GLN A 72 12.09 9.54 -4.30
CA GLN A 72 11.52 8.23 -3.95
C GLN A 72 10.17 8.36 -3.23
N LEU A 73 10.04 9.33 -2.32
CA LEU A 73 8.79 9.58 -1.61
C LEU A 73 7.67 9.99 -2.57
N ASN A 74 7.98 10.87 -3.53
CA ASN A 74 7.02 11.32 -4.54
C ASN A 74 6.57 10.17 -5.46
N GLU A 75 7.50 9.32 -5.89
CA GLU A 75 7.20 8.12 -6.68
C GLU A 75 6.31 7.14 -5.92
N HIS A 76 6.64 6.87 -4.65
CA HIS A 76 5.81 6.03 -3.77
C HIS A 76 4.41 6.62 -3.57
N MET A 77 4.29 7.93 -3.32
CA MET A 77 3.00 8.59 -3.18
C MET A 77 2.18 8.50 -4.47
N ALA A 78 2.80 8.64 -5.64
CA ALA A 78 2.11 8.52 -6.93
C ALA A 78 1.60 7.09 -7.15
N ALA A 79 2.42 6.08 -6.88
CA ALA A 79 2.04 4.67 -6.97
C ALA A 79 0.90 4.32 -6.01
N PHE A 80 0.98 4.78 -4.76
CA PHE A 80 -0.07 4.59 -3.76
C PHE A 80 -1.42 5.20 -4.20
N LYS A 81 -1.39 6.43 -4.72
CA LYS A 81 -2.59 7.08 -5.29
C LYS A 81 -3.18 6.28 -6.45
N GLN A 82 -2.35 5.76 -7.34
CA GLN A 82 -2.82 4.92 -8.46
C GLN A 82 -3.49 3.64 -7.96
N GLN A 83 -2.94 2.99 -6.94
CA GLN A 83 -3.54 1.81 -6.32
C GLN A 83 -4.91 2.13 -5.69
N LEU A 84 -5.03 3.24 -4.97
CA LEU A 84 -6.31 3.72 -4.42
C LEU A 84 -7.36 3.94 -5.51
N TYR A 85 -6.99 4.59 -6.62
CA TYR A 85 -7.93 4.82 -7.72
C TYR A 85 -8.36 3.53 -8.40
N LYS A 86 -7.44 2.57 -8.57
CA LYS A 86 -7.75 1.27 -9.14
C LYS A 86 -8.77 0.54 -8.25
N MET A 87 -8.49 0.46 -6.95
CA MET A 87 -9.38 -0.22 -6.00
C MET A 87 -10.74 0.45 -5.85
N ARG A 88 -10.83 1.77 -6.03
CA ARG A 88 -12.12 2.48 -6.04
C ARG A 88 -12.95 2.18 -7.29
N SER A 89 -12.30 1.82 -8.39
CA SER A 89 -12.95 1.60 -9.68
C SER A 89 -13.36 0.12 -9.90
N ASP A 90 -12.80 -0.78 -9.09
CA ASP A 90 -13.15 -2.21 -9.00
C ASP A 90 -14.37 -2.42 -8.08
#